data_AF-D3EQN4-F1
#
_entry.id   AF-D3EQN4-F1
#
_cell.length_a   1.000
_cell.length_b   1.000
_cell.length_c   1.000
_cell.angle_alpha   90.00
_cell.angle_beta   90.00
_cell.angle_gamma   90.00
#
_symmetry.space_group_name_H-M   'P 1'
#
loop_
_entity.id
_entity.type
_entity.pdbx_description
1 polymer ?
#
loop_
_entity_poly.entity_id
_entity_poly.type
_entity_poly.pdbx_seq_one_letter_code
_entity_poly.pdbx_strand_id
1 'polypeptide(L)'
;MEDEVIINLIIMNIADIFTVFSWDTLLAALTYLVISVSYLLIVPGLIYIYLKSRWYVASSIERTFMYSLMFFFFPGVLLLSPFLNFRPKRRQLNI
;
A
#
# COMPACT_ATOMS: atom_id res chain seq x y z
N MET A 1 -10.89 -40.49 -27.22
CA MET A 1 -11.00 -39.14 -27.80
C MET A 1 -11.53 -38.15 -26.77
N GLU A 2 -12.58 -38.50 -26.02
CA GLU A 2 -13.08 -37.67 -24.91
C GLU A 2 -12.08 -37.54 -23.75
N ASP A 3 -11.29 -38.58 -23.45
CA ASP A 3 -10.29 -38.53 -22.37
C ASP A 3 -9.16 -37.51 -22.63
N GLU A 4 -8.69 -37.38 -23.87
CA GLU A 4 -7.70 -36.36 -24.29
C GLU A 4 -8.26 -34.94 -24.22
N VAL A 5 -9.55 -34.76 -24.53
CA VAL A 5 -10.24 -33.46 -24.44
C VAL A 5 -10.42 -33.05 -22.98
N ILE A 6 -10.77 -34.00 -22.10
CA ILE A 6 -10.86 -33.77 -20.66
C ILE A 6 -9.47 -33.52 -20.05
N ILE A 7 -8.43 -34.23 -20.50
CA ILE A 7 -7.04 -33.98 -20.10
C ILE A 7 -6.59 -32.58 -20.53
N ASN A 8 -6.90 -32.12 -21.76
CA ASN A 8 -6.60 -30.77 -22.21
C ASN A 8 -7.44 -29.69 -21.50
N LEU A 9 -8.70 -29.96 -21.18
CA LEU A 9 -9.57 -29.08 -20.38
C LEU A 9 -9.12 -28.99 -18.91
N ILE A 10 -8.51 -30.04 -18.36
CA ILE A 10 -7.90 -30.05 -17.02
C ILE A 10 -6.51 -29.38 -17.04
N ILE A 11 -5.77 -29.49 -18.15
CA ILE A 11 -4.48 -28.79 -18.38
C ILE A 11 -4.69 -27.29 -18.61
N MET A 12 -5.89 -26.85 -19.03
CA MET A 12 -6.34 -25.44 -18.97
C MET A 12 -6.56 -24.96 -17.52
N ASN A 13 -5.55 -25.22 -16.68
CA ASN A 13 -5.41 -24.89 -15.29
C ASN A 13 -4.97 -23.42 -15.16
N ILE A 14 -4.89 -22.89 -13.94
CA ILE A 14 -4.41 -21.54 -13.55
C ILE A 14 -3.24 -20.97 -14.39
N ALA A 15 -2.39 -21.84 -14.96
CA ALA A 15 -1.33 -21.50 -15.90
C ALA A 15 -1.81 -20.69 -17.13
N ASP A 16 -3.05 -20.88 -17.59
CA ASP A 16 -3.58 -20.18 -18.77
C ASP A 16 -3.85 -18.70 -18.56
N ILE A 17 -4.01 -18.25 -17.32
CA ILE A 17 -4.17 -16.82 -17.01
C ILE A 17 -2.95 -16.03 -17.51
N PHE A 18 -1.76 -16.64 -17.45
CA PHE A 18 -0.51 -16.00 -17.90
C PHE A 18 -0.28 -16.12 -19.42
N THR A 19 -1.00 -17.01 -20.12
CA THR A 19 -0.89 -17.19 -21.57
C THR A 19 -1.98 -16.45 -22.34
N VAL A 20 -3.09 -16.09 -21.67
CA VAL A 20 -4.19 -15.28 -22.24
C VAL A 20 -3.80 -13.80 -22.41
N PHE A 21 -2.93 -13.27 -21.56
CA PHE A 21 -2.45 -11.87 -21.64
C PHE A 21 -1.00 -11.80 -22.11
N SER A 22 -0.66 -10.78 -22.90
CA SER A 22 0.74 -10.53 -23.30
C SER A 22 1.61 -10.25 -22.07
N TRP A 23 2.87 -10.69 -22.11
CA TRP A 23 3.87 -10.42 -21.08
C TRP A 23 4.06 -8.93 -20.81
N ASP A 24 3.97 -8.09 -21.84
CA ASP A 24 4.04 -6.63 -21.70
C ASP A 24 2.87 -6.10 -20.86
N THR A 25 1.66 -6.64 -21.07
CA THR A 25 0.46 -6.29 -20.31
C THR A 25 0.59 -6.74 -18.86
N LEU A 26 1.10 -7.96 -18.62
CA LEU A 26 1.32 -8.49 -17.28
C LEU A 26 2.38 -7.67 -16.52
N LEU A 27 3.48 -7.31 -17.17
CA LEU A 27 4.53 -6.47 -16.59
C LEU A 27 4.01 -5.05 -16.27
N ALA A 28 3.24 -4.46 -17.18
CA ALA A 28 2.59 -3.17 -16.93
C ALA A 28 1.64 -3.25 -15.73
N ALA A 29 0.76 -4.27 -15.69
CA ALA A 29 -0.17 -4.48 -14.59
C ALA A 29 0.55 -4.64 -13.26
N LEU A 30 1.61 -5.45 -13.20
CA LEU A 30 2.43 -5.62 -12.00
C LEU A 30 3.10 -4.30 -11.58
N THR A 31 3.62 -3.53 -12.54
CA THR A 31 4.23 -2.24 -12.28
C THR A 31 3.25 -1.27 -11.64
N TYR A 32 2.05 -1.13 -12.22
CA TYR A 32 1.01 -0.28 -11.65
C TYR A 32 0.54 -0.79 -10.29
N LEU A 33 0.40 -2.10 -10.10
CA LEU A 33 0.07 -2.69 -8.80
C LEU A 33 1.10 -2.32 -7.73
N VAL A 34 2.39 -2.51 -8.02
CA VAL A 34 3.47 -2.17 -7.08
C VAL A 34 3.48 -0.68 -6.75
N ILE A 35 3.31 0.19 -7.76
CA ILE A 35 3.25 1.64 -7.55
C ILE A 35 2.02 2.01 -6.72
N SER A 36 0.85 1.46 -7.03
CA SER A 36 -0.39 1.72 -6.31
C SER A 36 -0.32 1.27 -4.85
N VAL A 37 0.20 0.07 -4.58
CA VAL A 37 0.40 -0.44 -3.21
C VAL A 37 1.40 0.41 -2.45
N SER A 38 2.50 0.81 -3.11
CA SER A 38 3.50 1.68 -2.51
C SER A 38 2.92 3.05 -2.15
N TYR A 39 2.15 3.64 -3.06
CA TYR A 39 1.53 4.96 -2.91
C TYR A 39 0.38 4.98 -1.89
N LEU A 40 -0.43 3.92 -1.80
CA LEU A 40 -1.62 3.88 -0.94
C LEU A 40 -1.36 3.30 0.46
N LEU A 41 -0.40 2.38 0.61
CA LEU A 41 -0.18 1.67 1.88
C LEU A 41 1.20 1.94 2.47
N ILE A 42 2.26 1.69 1.70
CA ILE A 42 3.64 1.70 2.23
C ILE A 42 4.07 3.12 2.60
N VAL A 43 4.04 4.04 1.64
CA VAL A 43 4.50 5.43 1.85
C VAL A 43 3.62 6.17 2.87
N PRO A 44 2.27 6.10 2.82
CA PRO A 44 1.41 6.67 3.86
C PRO A 44 1.70 6.13 5.26
N GLY A 45 1.97 4.82 5.38
CA GLY A 45 2.38 4.22 6.64
C GLY A 45 3.67 4.81 7.20
N LEU A 46 4.69 5.00 6.35
CA LEU A 46 5.95 5.66 6.73
C LEU A 46 5.74 7.12 7.13
N ILE A 47 4.87 7.84 6.40
CA ILE A 47 4.49 9.22 6.71
C ILE A 47 3.87 9.29 8.10
N TYR A 48 2.95 8.40 8.46
CA TYR A 48 2.39 8.37 9.82
C TYR A 48 3.44 8.18 10.91
N ILE A 49 4.43 7.31 10.69
CA ILE A 49 5.54 7.10 11.63
C ILE A 49 6.39 8.38 11.75
N TYR A 50 6.69 9.02 10.62
CA TYR A 50 7.44 10.27 10.58
C TYR A 50 6.72 11.40 11.31
N LEU A 51 5.43 11.61 11.03
CA LEU A 51 4.60 12.59 11.73
C LEU A 51 4.58 12.32 13.23
N LYS A 52 4.27 11.09 13.65
CA LYS A 52 4.23 10.71 15.07
C LYS A 52 5.53 11.02 15.80
N SER A 53 6.67 10.81 15.15
CA SER A 53 8.00 11.01 15.76
C SER A 53 8.34 12.50 15.94
N ARG A 54 8.01 13.34 14.95
CA ARG A 54 8.56 14.71 14.85
C ARG A 54 7.53 15.82 15.05
N TRP A 55 6.24 15.51 15.19
CA TRP A 55 5.15 16.49 15.23
C TRP A 55 5.39 17.68 16.19
N TYR A 56 5.88 17.40 17.40
CA TYR A 56 6.05 18.42 18.44
C TYR A 56 7.40 19.16 18.40
N VAL A 57 8.35 18.70 17.58
CA VAL A 57 9.72 19.22 17.54
C VAL A 57 10.12 19.77 16.16
N ALA A 58 9.27 19.61 15.14
CA ALA A 58 9.57 20.00 13.77
C ALA A 58 9.71 21.52 13.59
N SER A 59 10.74 21.93 12.84
CA SER A 59 10.99 23.32 12.41
C SER A 59 9.93 23.81 11.41
N SER A 60 9.86 25.12 11.13
CA SER A 60 8.87 25.69 10.20
C SER A 60 8.97 25.09 8.79
N ILE A 61 10.18 24.91 8.27
CA ILE A 61 10.41 24.33 6.93
C ILE A 61 10.03 22.85 6.94
N GLU A 62 10.44 22.11 7.97
CA GLU A 62 10.12 20.69 8.13
C GLU A 62 8.60 20.48 8.20
N ARG A 63 7.89 21.35 8.93
CA ARG A 63 6.43 21.28 9.07
C ARG A 63 5.71 21.56 7.76
N THR A 64 6.18 22.53 6.97
CA THR A 64 5.64 22.77 5.61
C THR A 64 5.82 21.53 4.74
N PHE A 65 7.00 20.90 4.78
CA PHE A 65 7.24 19.66 4.06
C PHE A 65 6.34 18.51 4.53
N MET A 66 6.12 18.37 5.84
CA MET A 66 5.19 17.39 6.40
C MET A 66 3.76 17.57 5.87
N TYR A 67 3.28 18.82 5.76
CA TYR A 67 1.97 19.10 5.18
C TYR A 67 1.93 18.79 3.67
N SER A 68 2.96 19.16 2.92
CA SER A 68 3.05 18.82 1.49
C SER A 68 2.99 17.30 1.27
N LEU A 69 3.67 16.51 2.10
CA LEU A 69 3.58 15.05 2.06
C LEU A 69 2.16 14.54 2.39
N MET A 70 1.50 15.12 3.39
CA MET A 70 0.11 14.77 3.73
C MET A 70 -0.85 15.02 2.57
N PHE A 71 -0.70 16.14 1.85
CA PHE A 71 -1.55 16.45 0.70
C PHE A 71 -1.22 15.59 -0.52
N PHE A 72 0.06 15.33 -0.78
CA PHE A 72 0.45 14.51 -1.93
C PHE A 72 0.02 13.04 -1.79
N PHE A 73 0.02 12.51 -0.57
CA PHE A 73 -0.40 11.13 -0.26
C PHE A 73 -1.75 11.05 0.48
N PHE A 74 -2.55 12.12 0.41
CA PHE A 74 -3.83 12.24 1.10
C PHE A 74 -4.76 11.01 0.95
N PRO A 75 -4.99 10.46 -0.25
CA PRO A 75 -5.90 9.32 -0.39
C PRO A 75 -5.43 8.08 0.39
N GLY A 76 -4.13 7.78 0.41
CA GLY A 76 -3.59 6.64 1.14
C GLY A 76 -3.58 6.84 2.66
N VAL A 77 -3.31 8.07 3.10
CA VAL A 77 -3.40 8.46 4.51
C VAL A 77 -4.85 8.30 5.00
N LEU A 78 -5.82 8.78 4.23
CA LEU A 78 -7.24 8.64 4.56
C LEU A 78 -7.64 7.16 4.69
N LEU A 79 -7.14 6.29 3.81
CA LEU A 79 -7.41 4.85 3.82
C LEU A 79 -6.89 4.17 5.09
N LEU A 80 -5.71 4.54 5.59
CA LEU A 80 -5.11 3.96 6.79
C LEU A 80 -5.65 4.59 8.10
N SER A 81 -6.32 5.75 8.03
CA SER A 81 -6.80 6.51 9.18
C SER A 81 -7.67 5.75 10.19
N PRO A 82 -8.59 4.82 9.83
CA PRO A 82 -9.41 4.11 10.82
C PRO A 82 -8.62 3.05 11.60
N PHE A 83 -7.46 2.62 11.11
CA PHE A 83 -6.69 1.53 11.70
C PHE A 83 -5.61 2.02 12.68
N LEU A 84 -5.09 3.22 12.47
CA LEU A 84 -3.95 3.75 13.22
C LEU A 84 -4.42 4.69 14.35
N ASN A 85 -4.23 4.26 15.60
CA ASN A 85 -4.57 5.08 16.77
C ASN A 85 -3.31 5.61 17.46
N PHE A 86 -3.02 6.90 17.28
CA PHE A 86 -1.87 7.57 17.90
C PHE A 86 -2.20 8.32 19.19
N ARG A 87 -3.23 7.88 19.91
CA ARG A 87 -3.57 8.43 21.21
C ARG A 87 -2.37 8.31 22.17
N PRO A 88 -1.99 9.39 22.88
CA PRO A 88 -0.99 9.32 23.94
C PRO A 88 -1.35 8.25 24.97
N LYS A 89 -0.36 7.44 25.38
CA LYS A 89 -0.55 6.46 26.45
C LYS A 89 -0.80 7.18 27.77
N ARG A 90 -1.60 6.56 28.64
CA ARG A 90 -1.85 7.11 29.98
C ARG A 90 -0.53 7.21 30.74
N ARG A 91 -0.34 8.33 31.45
CA ARG A 91 0.79 8.53 32.35
C ARG A 91 0.62 7.62 33.56
N GLN A 92 1.66 6.86 33.90
CA GLN A 92 1.72 6.13 35.16
C GLN A 92 1.87 7.15 36.29
N LEU A 93 1.01 7.05 37.31
CA LEU A 93 1.12 7.84 38.53
C LEU A 93 1.76 6.92 39.58
N ASN A 94 2.93 7.29 40.09
CA ASN A 94 3.44 6.67 41.33
C ASN A 94 2.62 7.28 42.47
N ILE A 95 1.70 6.49 43.00
CA ILE A 95 0.93 6.76 44.22
C ILE A 95 1.57 5.96 45.34
#